data_AF-A0A3C0FBT5-F1
#
_entry.id   AF-A0A3C0FBT5-F1
#
_cell.length_a   1.000
_cell.length_b   1.000
_cell.length_c   1.000
_cell.angle_alpha   90.00
_cell.angle_beta   90.00
_cell.angle_gamma   90.00
#
_symmetry.space_group_name_H-M   'P 1'
#
loop_
_entity.id
_entity.type
_entity.pdbx_description
1 polymer ?
#
loop_
_entity_poly.entity_id
_entity_poly.type
_entity_poly.pdbx_seq_one_letter_code
_entity_poly.pdbx_strand_id
1 'polypeptide(L)'
;MAGATTRRFEEIPPAIRSRCVEVACRQLTPGEVPVNAAAKISAELQREAVDVNQRSAANGREAVNPIQLATGLVLTASSKTTSAAMME
;
A
#
# COMPACT_ATOMS: atom_id res chain seq x y z
N MET A 1 -7.13 5.19 -0.49
CA MET A 1 -8.15 5.47 0.55
C MET A 1 -8.41 4.22 1.37
N ALA A 2 -8.05 4.21 2.66
CA ALA A 2 -8.48 3.18 3.61
C ALA A 2 -9.52 3.82 4.53
N GLY A 3 -10.76 3.92 4.04
CA GLY A 3 -11.90 4.34 4.86
C GLY A 3 -12.56 3.09 5.43
N ALA A 4 -12.51 2.92 6.75
CA ALA A 4 -13.32 1.89 7.42
C ALA A 4 -14.83 2.22 7.29
N THR A 5 -15.15 3.52 7.20
CA THR A 5 -16.48 4.04 6.86
C THR A 5 -16.32 5.18 5.86
N THR A 6 -17.16 5.20 4.82
CA THR A 6 -17.17 6.29 3.81
C THR A 6 -17.95 7.53 4.28
N ARG A 7 -18.55 7.48 5.47
CA ARG A 7 -19.27 8.59 6.12
C ARG A 7 -18.46 9.13 7.29
N ARG A 8 -18.58 10.43 7.55
CA ARG A 8 -17.99 11.10 8.72
C ARG A 8 -18.66 10.63 10.00
N PHE A 9 -17.93 10.68 11.12
CA PHE A 9 -18.43 10.24 12.41
C PHE A 9 -19.72 10.97 12.83
N GLU A 10 -19.86 12.25 12.47
CA GLU A 10 -21.07 13.03 12.76
C GLU A 10 -22.30 12.59 11.96
N GLU A 11 -22.10 11.92 10.83
CA GLU A 11 -23.16 11.41 9.93
C GLU A 11 -23.67 10.02 10.34
N ILE A 12 -23.05 9.37 11.34
CA ILE A 12 -23.43 8.06 11.84
C ILE A 12 -24.50 8.19 12.94
N PRO A 13 -25.62 7.43 12.90
CA PRO A 13 -26.68 7.52 13.90
C PRO A 13 -26.18 7.34 15.35
N PRO A 14 -26.75 8.05 16.34
CA PRO A 14 -26.29 8.01 17.73
C PRO A 14 -26.25 6.60 18.33
N ALA A 15 -27.18 5.73 17.92
CA ALA A 15 -27.27 4.34 18.37
C ALA A 15 -26.08 3.47 17.93
N ILE A 16 -25.45 3.79 16.80
CA ILE A 16 -24.22 3.11 16.33
C ILE A 16 -23.00 3.81 16.90
N ARG A 17 -23.03 5.14 16.99
CA ARG A 17 -21.93 5.97 17.55
C ARG A 17 -21.62 5.62 19.00
N SER A 18 -22.61 5.28 19.81
CA SER A 18 -22.42 4.83 21.20
C SER A 18 -21.80 3.44 21.33
N ARG A 19 -21.71 2.68 20.24
CA ARG A 19 -21.16 1.31 20.20
C ARG A 19 -19.89 1.17 19.36
N CYS A 20 -19.47 2.21 18.66
CA CYS A 20 -18.34 2.18 17.74
C CYS A 20 -17.21 3.13 18.18
N VAL A 21 -15.97 2.70 18.01
CA VAL A 21 -14.76 3.51 18.26
C VAL A 21 -14.34 4.19 16.96
N GLU A 22 -14.05 5.49 17.03
CA GLU A 22 -13.47 6.22 15.90
C GLU A 22 -11.99 5.87 15.75
N VAL A 23 -11.61 5.36 14.57
CA VAL A 23 -10.22 5.06 14.22
C VAL A 23 -9.87 5.88 12.98
N ALA A 24 -9.03 6.90 13.16
CA ALA A 24 -8.51 7.70 12.07
C ALA A 24 -7.23 7.06 11.52
N CYS A 25 -7.25 6.66 10.25
CA CYS A 25 -6.04 6.23 9.56
C CYS A 25 -5.19 7.45 9.20
N ARG A 26 -3.96 7.52 9.72
CA ARG A 26 -2.98 8.53 9.25
C ARG A 26 -2.64 8.31 7.77
N GLN A 27 -2.27 9.39 7.08
CA GLN A 27 -1.69 9.24 5.74
C GLN A 27 -0.36 8.48 5.84
N LEU A 28 -0.14 7.56 4.90
CA LEU A 28 1.13 6.84 4.81
C LEU A 28 2.19 7.78 4.24
N THR A 29 3.36 7.81 4.87
CA THR A 29 4.49 8.57 4.35
C THR A 29 5.15 7.86 3.16
N PRO A 30 5.64 8.60 2.15
CA PRO A 30 6.39 8.02 1.04
C PRO A 30 7.62 7.28 1.61
N GLY A 31 7.66 5.95 1.48
CA GLY A 31 8.77 5.10 1.96
C GLY A 31 8.39 4.02 2.98
N GLU A 32 7.32 4.20 3.75
CA GLU A 32 6.82 3.11 4.61
C GLU A 32 6.12 2.01 3.79
N VAL A 33 5.57 2.39 2.64
CA VAL A 33 4.78 1.48 1.80
C VAL A 33 5.62 0.40 1.14
N PRO A 34 6.74 0.73 0.45
CA PRO A 34 7.52 -0.28 -0.26
C PRO A 34 8.20 -1.26 0.68
N VAL A 35 8.68 -0.79 1.84
CA VAL A 35 9.32 -1.64 2.86
C VAL A 35 8.33 -2.64 3.45
N ASN A 36 7.12 -2.19 3.81
CA ASN A 36 6.09 -3.08 4.35
C ASN A 36 5.57 -4.07 3.30
N ALA A 37 5.46 -3.65 2.04
CA ALA A 37 5.09 -4.54 0.95
C ALA A 37 6.17 -5.59 0.70
N ALA A 38 7.45 -5.18 0.59
CA ALA A 38 8.59 -6.08 0.43
C ALA A 38 8.64 -7.15 1.52
N ALA A 39 8.54 -6.71 2.78
CA ALA A 39 8.62 -7.58 3.95
C ALA A 39 7.49 -8.61 3.99
N LYS A 40 6.29 -8.26 3.52
CA LYS A 40 5.15 -9.18 3.47
C LYS A 40 5.24 -10.24 2.38
N ILE A 41 5.95 -9.95 1.29
CA ILE A 41 5.95 -10.81 0.09
C ILE A 41 7.30 -11.54 -0.06
N SER A 42 8.23 -11.37 0.90
CA SER A 42 9.58 -11.98 0.90
C SER A 42 10.33 -11.77 -0.42
N ALA A 43 10.16 -10.59 -1.02
CA ALA A 43 10.77 -10.23 -2.29
C ALA A 43 11.83 -9.14 -2.09
N GLU A 44 12.95 -9.26 -2.80
CA GLU A 44 14.00 -8.24 -2.78
C GLU A 44 13.62 -7.12 -3.75
N LEU A 45 13.27 -5.96 -3.22
CA LEU A 45 13.06 -4.75 -4.02
C LEU A 45 14.38 -4.00 -4.19
N GLN A 46 14.76 -3.72 -5.44
CA GLN A 46 15.87 -2.81 -5.72
C GLN A 46 15.48 -1.37 -5.35
N ARG A 47 16.48 -0.57 -4.92
CA ARG A 47 16.27 0.83 -4.56
C ARG A 47 15.62 1.64 -5.68
N GLU A 48 15.97 1.36 -6.93
CA GLU A 48 15.40 2.05 -8.09
C GLU A 48 13.89 1.78 -8.21
N ALA A 49 13.43 0.56 -7.93
CA ALA A 49 12.02 0.21 -7.93
C ALA A 49 11.25 0.91 -6.80
N VAL A 50 11.88 1.08 -5.62
CA VAL A 50 11.32 1.85 -4.51
C VAL A 50 11.16 3.32 -4.88
N ASP A 51 12.17 3.90 -5.54
CA ASP A 51 12.18 5.32 -5.90
C ASP A 51 11.15 5.63 -7.01
N VAL A 52 11.03 4.78 -8.04
CA VAL A 52 9.99 4.87 -9.07
C VAL A 52 8.59 4.74 -8.46
N ASN A 53 8.40 3.78 -7.56
CA ASN A 53 7.13 3.61 -6.88
C ASN A 53 6.74 4.83 -6.04
N GLN A 54 7.69 5.40 -5.30
CA GLN A 54 7.48 6.61 -4.50
C GLN A 54 7.13 7.83 -5.35
N ARG A 55 7.70 7.96 -6.55
CA ARG A 55 7.40 9.06 -7.48
C ARG A 55 6.04 8.90 -8.14
N SER A 56 5.61 7.67 -8.42
CA SER A 56 4.34 7.38 -9.10
C SER A 56 3.14 7.26 -8.17
N ALA A 57 3.32 6.96 -6.88
CA ALA A 57 2.21 6.68 -5.98
C ALA A 57 1.75 7.91 -5.17
N ALA A 58 0.49 8.31 -5.37
CA ALA A 58 -0.15 9.39 -4.61
C ALA A 58 -0.79 8.93 -3.29
N ASN A 59 -1.02 7.63 -3.12
CA ASN A 59 -1.49 7.05 -1.86
C ASN A 59 -1.03 5.61 -1.67
N GLY A 60 -1.17 5.10 -0.43
CA GLY A 60 -0.70 3.75 -0.10
C GLY A 60 -1.29 2.63 -0.96
N ARG A 61 -2.51 2.75 -1.49
CA ARG A 61 -3.10 1.72 -2.36
C ARG A 61 -2.42 1.71 -3.74
N GLU A 62 -2.14 2.88 -4.26
CA GLU A 62 -1.43 3.06 -5.54
C GLU A 62 0.05 2.68 -5.46
N ALA A 63 0.66 2.74 -4.27
CA ALA A 63 2.02 2.24 -4.05
C ALA A 63 2.08 0.69 -3.96
N VAL A 64 1.16 0.06 -3.23
CA VAL A 64 1.23 -1.39 -2.98
C VAL A 64 0.88 -2.22 -4.23
N ASN A 65 -0.10 -1.77 -5.02
CA ASN A 65 -0.60 -2.53 -6.17
C ASN A 65 0.46 -2.85 -7.23
N PRO A 66 1.24 -1.88 -7.75
CA PRO A 66 2.32 -2.16 -8.71
C PRO A 66 3.42 -3.04 -8.11
N ILE A 67 3.75 -2.90 -6.81
CA ILE A 67 4.70 -3.79 -6.14
C ILE A 67 4.19 -5.23 -6.13
N GLN A 68 2.92 -5.44 -5.79
CA GLN A 68 2.34 -6.79 -5.77
C GLN A 68 2.31 -7.43 -7.15
N LEU A 69 1.99 -6.66 -8.20
CA LEU A 69 1.99 -7.15 -9.58
C LEU A 69 3.41 -7.50 -10.05
N ALA A 70 4.36 -6.60 -9.86
CA ALA A 70 5.76 -6.83 -10.21
C ALA A 70 6.34 -8.04 -9.45
N THR A 71 6.02 -8.15 -8.16
CA THR A 71 6.44 -9.29 -7.34
C THR A 71 5.78 -10.59 -7.79
N GLY A 72 4.49 -10.57 -8.13
CA GLY A 72 3.78 -11.71 -8.70
C GLY A 72 4.43 -12.21 -9.99
N LEU A 73 4.83 -11.30 -10.89
CA LEU A 73 5.56 -11.65 -12.10
C LEU A 73 6.92 -12.27 -11.79
N VAL A 74 7.68 -11.68 -10.88
CA VAL A 74 9.01 -12.16 -10.45
C VAL A 74 8.92 -13.57 -9.86
N LEU A 75 7.92 -13.83 -9.01
CA LEU A 75 7.65 -15.15 -8.45
C LEU A 75 7.29 -16.18 -9.55
N THR A 76 6.46 -15.81 -10.54
CA THR A 76 6.15 -16.69 -11.67
C THR A 76 7.35 -16.96 -12.57
N ALA A 77 8.29 -16.01 -12.65
CA ALA A 77 9.54 -16.14 -13.39
C ALA A 77 10.65 -16.86 -12.61
N SER A 78 10.36 -17.46 -11.44
CA SER A 78 11.33 -18.07 -10.51
C SER A 78 12.49 -17.14 -10.09
N SER A 79 12.30 -15.83 -10.25
CA SER A 79 13.25 -14.81 -9.82
C SER A 79 12.86 -14.32 -8.41
N LYS A 80 13.81 -13.78 -7.64
CA LYS A 80 13.55 -13.24 -6.29
C LYS A 80 13.72 -11.72 -6.18
N THR A 81 14.21 -11.09 -7.25
CA THR A 81 14.55 -9.68 -7.29
C THR A 81 13.60 -8.92 -8.20
N THR A 82 13.00 -7.85 -7.67
CA THR A 82 12.13 -6.95 -8.43
C THR A 82 12.93 -5.70 -8.84
N SER A 83 13.10 -5.50 -10.15
CA SER A 83 13.78 -4.32 -10.72
C SER A 83 12.78 -3.24 -11.18
N ALA A 84 13.29 -2.03 -11.41
CA ALA A 84 12.48 -0.91 -11.89
C ALA A 84 11.84 -1.18 -13.27
N ALA A 85 12.48 -1.99 -14.12
CA ALA A 85 11.97 -2.32 -15.46
C ALA A 85 10.64 -3.12 -15.45
N MET A 86 10.28 -3.72 -14.31
CA MET A 86 9.02 -4.45 -14.15
C MET A 86 7.86 -3.58 -13.66
N MET A 87 8.13 -2.34 -13.25
CA MET A 87 7.14 -1.40 -12.69
C MET A 87 6.74 -0.28 -13.66
N GLU A 88 7.33 -0.23 -14.86
CA GLU A 88 6.87 0.61 -15.98
C GLU A 88 5.74 -0.08 -16.75
#